data_AF-A0A8J2Y580-F1
#
_entry.id   AF-A0A8J2Y580-F1
#
_cell.length_a   1.000
_cell.length_b   1.000
_cell.length_c   1.000
_cell.angle_alpha   90.00
_cell.angle_beta   90.00
_cell.angle_gamma   90.00
#
_symmetry.space_group_name_H-M   'P 1'
#
loop_
_entity.id
_entity.type
_entity.pdbx_description
1 polymer ?
#
loop_
_entity_poly.entity_id
_entity_poly.type
_entity_poly.pdbx_seq_one_letter_code
_entity_poly.pdbx_strand_id
1 'polypeptide(L)'
;MTIIHRTLRQAISLGALGSLGLVACSQGAAPQQAAPSGGGPDAEQTQRDFPPKPQFQPMELQAQYQGPFEDTVIQRWRDPVDGSVCYLYIPAQVSRERREDSPFLDYGSNNIGSISCITQQMALRSVPAGQAPQQQQQQPSE
;
A
#
# COMPACT_ATOMS: atom_id res chain seq x y z
N MET A 1 -8.36 41.60 11.41
CA MET A 1 -8.87 41.38 10.05
C MET A 1 -8.01 42.21 9.11
N THR A 2 -6.95 41.61 8.57
CA THR A 2 -6.03 42.29 7.65
C THR A 2 -5.58 41.27 6.61
N ILE A 3 -6.08 41.47 5.39
CA ILE A 3 -5.87 40.66 4.20
C ILE A 3 -4.58 41.17 3.54
N ILE A 4 -3.57 40.31 3.38
CA ILE A 4 -2.38 40.62 2.57
C ILE A 4 -2.36 39.67 1.37
N HIS A 5 -2.82 40.21 0.24
CA HIS A 5 -2.59 39.63 -1.09
C HIS A 5 -1.09 39.62 -1.40
N ARG A 6 -0.52 38.44 -1.68
CA ARG A 6 0.76 38.32 -2.39
C ARG A 6 0.57 37.56 -3.69
N THR A 7 0.29 38.34 -4.72
CA THR A 7 0.47 38.01 -6.14
C THR A 7 1.97 37.96 -6.42
N LEU A 8 2.52 36.85 -6.93
CA LEU A 8 3.79 36.93 -7.68
C LEU A 8 4.02 35.79 -8.69
N ARG A 9 3.83 36.19 -9.95
CA ARG A 9 4.65 35.93 -11.16
C ARG A 9 4.88 34.49 -11.63
N GLN A 10 4.26 34.25 -12.79
CA GLN A 10 4.67 33.36 -13.87
C GLN A 10 6.16 33.50 -14.22
N ALA A 11 6.81 32.38 -14.54
CA ALA A 11 7.93 32.33 -15.45
C ALA A 11 7.69 31.18 -16.44
N ILE A 12 7.43 31.57 -17.68
CA ILE A 12 7.31 30.72 -18.86
C ILE A 12 8.75 30.43 -19.34
N SER A 13 9.10 29.16 -19.53
CA SER A 13 10.33 28.76 -20.21
C SER A 13 9.98 28.03 -21.50
N LEU A 14 9.94 28.77 -22.62
CA LEU A 14 10.07 28.21 -23.95
C LEU A 14 11.56 27.96 -24.21
N GLY A 15 11.94 26.70 -24.45
CA GLY A 15 13.23 26.31 -24.98
C GLY A 15 13.03 25.50 -26.26
N ALA A 16 13.41 26.09 -27.39
CA ALA A 16 13.20 25.57 -28.72
C ALA A 16 14.33 24.62 -29.20
N LEU A 17 13.91 23.66 -30.03
CA LEU A 17 14.55 23.17 -31.27
C LEU A 17 16.08 22.96 -31.34
N GLY A 18 16.43 21.71 -31.66
CA GLY A 18 17.33 21.43 -32.78
C GLY A 18 18.65 20.74 -32.44
N SER A 19 18.83 19.53 -32.96
CA SER A 19 20.02 19.08 -33.74
C SER A 19 19.94 17.58 -34.02
N LEU A 20 19.73 17.20 -35.29
CA LEU A 20 20.18 15.90 -35.81
C LEU A 20 21.71 15.92 -35.86
N GLY A 21 22.34 14.85 -35.36
CA GLY A 21 23.77 14.60 -35.53
C GLY A 21 24.07 13.11 -35.39
N LEU A 22 24.16 12.41 -36.52
CA LEU A 22 24.83 11.11 -36.64
C LEU A 22 26.24 11.38 -37.19
N VAL A 23 27.28 10.97 -36.47
CA VAL A 23 28.51 10.33 -36.99
C VAL A 23 29.34 9.85 -35.80
N ALA A 24 29.75 8.58 -35.87
CA ALA A 24 30.50 7.82 -34.90
C ALA A 24 32.00 8.13 -34.92
N CYS A 25 32.64 8.08 -33.74
CA CYS A 25 34.06 7.76 -33.58
C CYS A 25 34.23 6.89 -32.33
N SER A 26 34.70 5.68 -32.54
CA SER A 26 35.06 4.65 -31.56
C SER A 26 36.28 5.05 -30.74
N GLN A 27 36.14 5.08 -29.41
CA GLN A 27 37.26 5.01 -28.46
C GLN A 27 36.99 3.90 -27.45
N GLY A 28 37.69 2.78 -27.64
CA GLY A 28 37.74 1.69 -26.69
C GLY A 28 38.52 2.10 -25.46
N ALA A 29 37.83 2.30 -24.34
CA ALA A 29 38.41 2.23 -23.02
C ALA A 29 38.34 0.77 -22.57
N ALA A 30 39.49 0.12 -22.49
CA ALA A 30 39.61 -1.22 -21.90
C ALA A 30 39.12 -1.18 -20.44
N PRO A 31 38.19 -2.03 -20.01
CA PRO A 31 37.95 -2.22 -18.59
C PRO A 31 39.16 -2.92 -17.99
N GLN A 32 39.83 -2.21 -17.08
CA GLN A 32 40.86 -2.75 -16.22
C GLN A 32 40.22 -3.80 -15.31
N GLN A 33 40.39 -5.07 -15.66
CA GLN A 33 40.00 -6.20 -14.83
C GLN A 33 40.81 -6.16 -13.53
N ALA A 34 40.20 -5.65 -12.48
CA ALA A 34 40.62 -5.93 -11.12
C ALA A 34 40.43 -7.45 -10.90
N ALA A 35 41.54 -8.16 -10.76
CA ALA A 35 41.54 -9.55 -10.33
C ALA A 35 40.94 -9.64 -8.92
N PRO A 36 39.90 -10.46 -8.67
CA PRO A 36 39.53 -10.81 -7.31
C PRO A 36 40.65 -11.70 -6.74
N SER A 37 41.44 -11.11 -5.84
CA SER A 37 42.39 -11.84 -5.01
C SER A 37 41.66 -12.34 -3.77
N GLY A 38 41.82 -13.62 -3.46
CA GLY A 38 41.55 -14.16 -2.13
C GLY A 38 40.41 -15.16 -2.05
N GLY A 39 40.72 -16.43 -2.32
CA GLY A 39 39.98 -17.54 -1.75
C GLY A 39 40.15 -17.54 -0.23
N GLY A 40 39.10 -17.13 0.47
CA GLY A 40 38.89 -17.49 1.87
C GLY A 40 38.19 -18.85 1.95
N PRO A 41 38.43 -19.64 3.00
CA PRO A 41 37.83 -20.96 3.15
C PRO A 41 36.32 -20.83 3.24
N ASP A 42 35.65 -21.54 2.33
CA ASP A 42 34.27 -22.01 2.38
C ASP A 42 33.34 -21.24 3.32
N ALA A 43 32.80 -20.12 2.82
CA ALA A 43 31.54 -19.61 3.31
C ALA A 43 30.47 -20.64 2.93
N GLU A 44 30.33 -21.67 3.77
CA GLU A 44 29.28 -22.68 3.72
C GLU A 44 27.94 -21.94 3.79
N GLN A 45 27.38 -21.65 2.61
CA GLN A 45 26.04 -21.11 2.47
C GLN A 45 25.10 -22.18 3.00
N THR A 46 24.81 -22.14 4.29
CA THR A 46 23.80 -22.99 4.91
C THR A 46 22.48 -22.64 4.22
N GLN A 47 22.12 -23.41 3.21
CA GLN A 47 20.88 -23.30 2.48
C GLN A 47 19.77 -23.53 3.50
N ARG A 48 19.25 -22.44 4.07
CA ARG A 48 18.16 -22.50 5.04
C ARG A 48 16.97 -23.09 4.31
N ASP A 49 16.59 -24.29 4.70
CA ASP A 49 15.36 -24.94 4.28
C ASP A 49 14.21 -24.16 4.91
N PHE A 50 13.61 -23.24 4.12
CA PHE A 50 12.43 -22.51 4.54
C PHE A 50 11.20 -23.36 4.26
N PRO A 51 10.26 -23.47 5.22
CA PRO A 51 9.03 -24.20 4.97
C PRO A 51 8.30 -23.63 3.75
N PRO A 52 7.60 -24.49 2.96
CA PRO A 52 6.86 -24.04 1.81
C PRO A 52 5.82 -22.99 2.20
N LYS A 53 5.71 -21.94 1.38
CA LYS A 53 4.77 -20.84 1.65
C LYS A 53 3.33 -21.38 1.64
N PRO A 54 2.52 -21.12 2.67
CA PRO A 54 1.12 -21.53 2.68
C PRO A 54 0.36 -20.86 1.53
N GLN A 55 -0.57 -21.61 0.92
CA GLN A 55 -1.46 -21.11 -0.12
C GLN A 55 -2.78 -20.68 0.52
N PHE A 56 -3.15 -19.42 0.33
CA PHE A 56 -4.42 -18.85 0.81
C PHE A 56 -5.27 -18.41 -0.37
N GLN A 57 -6.59 -18.59 -0.28
CA GLN A 57 -7.51 -17.97 -1.23
C GLN A 57 -7.49 -16.45 -1.02
N PRO A 58 -7.46 -15.64 -2.08
CA PRO A 58 -7.49 -14.19 -1.93
C PRO A 58 -8.87 -13.74 -1.41
N MET A 59 -8.87 -12.72 -0.55
CA MET A 59 -10.12 -12.03 -0.22
C MET A 59 -10.67 -11.28 -1.44
N GLU A 60 -11.96 -11.01 -1.44
CA GLU A 60 -12.66 -10.25 -2.48
C GLU A 60 -12.82 -8.78 -2.07
N LEU A 61 -12.34 -7.84 -2.90
CA LEU A 61 -12.62 -6.42 -2.70
C LEU A 61 -14.09 -6.13 -3.05
N GLN A 62 -14.86 -5.68 -2.07
CA GLN A 62 -16.30 -5.41 -2.25
C GLN A 62 -16.62 -3.92 -2.37
N ALA A 63 -15.83 -3.05 -1.74
CA ALA A 63 -16.03 -1.60 -1.81
C ALA A 63 -14.77 -0.81 -1.46
N GLN A 64 -14.75 0.44 -1.88
CA GLN A 64 -13.75 1.44 -1.54
C GLN A 64 -14.43 2.74 -1.12
N TYR A 65 -13.92 3.37 -0.07
CA TYR A 65 -14.46 4.58 0.54
C TYR A 65 -13.35 5.60 0.76
N GLN A 66 -13.72 6.87 0.82
CA GLN A 66 -12.82 7.92 1.31
C GLN A 66 -12.67 7.79 2.83
N GLY A 67 -11.43 7.86 3.31
CA GLY A 67 -11.12 7.85 4.74
C GLY A 67 -11.45 9.18 5.41
N PRO A 68 -11.35 9.25 6.74
CA PRO A 68 -11.60 10.47 7.51
C PRO A 68 -10.55 11.57 7.26
N PHE A 69 -9.37 11.19 6.79
CA PHE A 69 -8.31 12.12 6.35
C PHE A 69 -8.25 12.15 4.83
N GLU A 70 -7.87 13.30 4.26
CA GLU A 70 -7.87 13.55 2.82
C GLU A 70 -7.05 12.54 2.03
N ASP A 71 -5.97 12.06 2.63
CA ASP A 71 -4.99 11.15 2.04
C ASP A 71 -5.22 9.69 2.44
N THR A 72 -6.36 9.33 3.03
CA THR A 72 -6.65 7.95 3.42
C THR A 72 -7.76 7.34 2.57
N VAL A 73 -7.57 6.10 2.12
CA VAL A 73 -8.61 5.29 1.48
C VAL A 73 -8.98 4.12 2.40
N ILE A 74 -10.26 3.79 2.47
CA ILE A 74 -10.74 2.62 3.20
C ILE A 74 -11.21 1.58 2.18
N GLN A 75 -10.74 0.34 2.29
CA GLN A 75 -11.21 -0.77 1.45
C GLN A 75 -11.91 -1.81 2.29
N ARG A 76 -13.05 -2.32 1.79
CA ARG A 76 -13.78 -3.42 2.41
C ARG A 76 -13.56 -4.69 1.62
N TRP A 77 -12.95 -5.67 2.27
CA TRP A 77 -12.64 -6.98 1.74
C TRP A 77 -13.48 -8.05 2.43
N ARG A 78 -13.92 -9.06 1.68
CA ARG A 78 -14.65 -10.21 2.22
C ARG A 78 -13.87 -11.49 1.95
N ASP A 79 -13.68 -12.29 2.98
CA ASP A 79 -13.09 -13.62 2.83
C ASP A 79 -14.15 -14.56 2.21
N PRO A 80 -13.86 -15.23 1.08
CA PRO A 80 -14.80 -16.17 0.47
C PRO A 80 -14.97 -17.47 1.28
N VAL A 81 -14.02 -17.82 2.16
CA VAL A 81 -14.00 -19.07 2.92
C VAL A 81 -14.95 -19.02 4.11
N ASP A 82 -14.88 -17.98 4.93
CA ASP A 82 -15.65 -17.86 6.17
C ASP A 82 -16.60 -16.64 6.20
N GLY A 83 -16.55 -15.78 5.19
CA GLY A 83 -17.34 -14.56 5.10
C GLY A 83 -16.90 -13.45 6.06
N SER A 84 -15.74 -13.55 6.69
CA SER A 84 -15.13 -12.48 7.48
C SER A 84 -14.97 -11.22 6.63
N VAL A 85 -15.22 -10.06 7.24
CA VAL A 85 -15.15 -8.76 6.56
C VAL A 85 -14.02 -7.96 7.18
N CYS A 86 -13.06 -7.56 6.35
CA CYS A 86 -11.95 -6.71 6.78
C CYS A 86 -12.06 -5.32 6.17
N TYR A 87 -11.82 -4.30 6.99
CA TYR A 87 -11.64 -2.92 6.59
C TYR A 87 -10.16 -2.58 6.67
N LEU A 88 -9.58 -2.18 5.55
CA LEU A 88 -8.20 -1.73 5.45
C LEU A 88 -8.18 -0.22 5.35
N TYR A 89 -7.48 0.45 6.25
CA TYR A 89 -7.25 1.89 6.26
C TYR A 89 -5.86 2.14 5.70
N ILE A 90 -5.80 2.67 4.48
CA ILE A 90 -4.56 2.77 3.72
C ILE A 90 -4.24 4.25 3.50
N PRO A 91 -3.15 4.78 4.08
CA PRO A 91 -2.66 6.11 3.75
C PRO A 91 -2.10 6.11 2.31
N ALA A 92 -2.30 7.21 1.60
CA ALA A 92 -1.86 7.39 0.21
C ALA A 92 -0.34 7.48 0.10
N GLN A 93 0.33 7.87 1.18
CA GLN A 93 1.78 7.96 1.25
C GLN A 93 2.30 7.08 2.39
N VAL A 94 3.31 6.28 2.07
CA VAL A 94 4.02 5.44 3.02
C VAL A 94 5.51 5.70 2.88
N SER A 95 6.16 6.13 3.96
CA SER A 95 7.62 6.23 3.99
C SER A 95 8.23 4.82 3.84
N ARG A 96 9.22 4.69 2.97
CA ARG A 96 9.96 3.44 2.74
C ARG A 96 11.44 3.72 2.91
N GLU A 97 12.10 2.92 3.72
CA GLU A 97 13.55 2.97 3.90
C GLU A 97 14.15 1.71 3.27
N ARG A 98 15.16 1.91 2.41
CA ARG A 98 15.98 0.81 1.89
C ARG A 98 17.19 0.68 2.80
N ARG A 99 17.27 -0.45 3.50
CA ARG A 99 18.47 -0.83 4.25
C ARG A 99 19.51 -1.42 3.30
N GLU A 100 20.78 -1.02 3.45
CA GLU A 100 21.87 -1.55 2.62
C GLU A 100 22.20 -3.01 2.93
N ASP A 101 21.86 -3.49 4.14
CA ASP A 101 22.18 -4.82 4.64
C ASP A 101 21.04 -5.85 4.47
N SER A 102 19.93 -5.47 3.84
CA SER A 102 18.76 -6.34 3.67
C SER A 102 18.16 -6.19 2.28
N PRO A 103 17.82 -7.30 1.60
CA PRO A 103 17.07 -7.25 0.35
C PRO A 103 15.59 -6.87 0.55
N PHE A 104 15.14 -6.71 1.80
CA PHE A 104 13.75 -6.39 2.14
C PHE A 104 13.56 -4.88 2.36
N LEU A 105 12.39 -4.37 1.96
CA LEU A 105 11.98 -3.00 2.24
C LEU A 105 11.50 -2.88 3.69
N ASP A 106 12.00 -1.88 4.41
CA ASP A 106 11.47 -1.48 5.71
C ASP A 106 10.45 -0.36 5.49
N TYR A 107 9.29 -0.49 6.11
CA TYR A 107 8.19 0.46 6.00
C TYR A 107 8.02 1.30 7.27
N GLY A 108 8.96 1.17 8.22
CA GLY A 108 8.93 1.84 9.50
C GLY A 108 7.76 1.39 10.39
N SER A 109 7.83 1.75 11.67
CA SER A 109 6.70 1.52 12.57
C SER A 109 5.58 2.51 12.22
N ASN A 110 4.38 2.00 11.93
CA ASN A 110 3.10 2.73 11.84
C ASN A 110 2.69 3.39 10.51
N ASN A 111 3.36 3.14 9.38
CA ASN A 111 3.01 3.85 8.13
C ASN A 111 2.27 3.02 7.07
N ILE A 112 2.13 1.70 7.19
CA ILE A 112 1.51 0.88 6.12
C ILE A 112 -0.03 0.97 6.14
N GLY A 113 -0.60 1.48 7.24
CA GLY A 113 -2.05 1.52 7.47
C GLY A 113 -2.48 0.62 8.64
N SER A 114 -3.78 0.37 8.75
CA SER A 114 -4.35 -0.55 9.74
C SER A 114 -5.41 -1.46 9.11
N ILE A 115 -5.61 -2.63 9.72
CA ILE A 115 -6.63 -3.59 9.30
C ILE A 115 -7.51 -3.94 10.50
N SER A 116 -8.82 -3.93 10.30
CA SER A 116 -9.80 -4.37 11.29
C SER A 116 -10.72 -5.39 10.64
N CYS A 117 -10.77 -6.60 11.19
CA CYS A 117 -11.58 -7.69 10.68
C CYS A 117 -12.69 -8.05 11.66
N ILE A 118 -13.89 -8.23 11.13
CA ILE A 118 -15.06 -8.67 11.88
C ILE A 118 -15.46 -10.03 11.32
N THR A 119 -15.42 -11.05 12.17
CA THR A 119 -15.90 -12.38 11.82
C THR A 119 -17.43 -12.43 11.98
N GLN A 120 -18.10 -13.32 11.26
CA GLN A 120 -19.56 -13.47 11.40
C GLN A 120 -19.98 -13.76 12.84
N GLN A 121 -19.17 -14.52 13.59
CA GLN A 121 -19.42 -14.83 14.99
C GLN A 121 -19.46 -13.58 15.88
N MET A 122 -18.67 -12.55 15.56
CA MET A 122 -18.70 -11.27 16.25
C MET A 122 -19.90 -10.42 15.82
N ALA A 123 -20.25 -10.45 14.52
CA ALA A 123 -21.37 -9.68 13.98
C ALA A 123 -22.74 -10.09 14.56
N LEU A 124 -22.98 -11.38 14.78
CA LEU A 124 -24.23 -11.85 15.41
C LEU A 124 -24.37 -11.39 16.87
N ARG A 125 -23.27 -11.11 17.57
CA ARG A 125 -23.29 -10.69 18.98
C ARG A 125 -23.48 -9.18 19.14
N SER A 126 -23.25 -8.40 18.09
CA SER A 126 -23.36 -6.93 18.13
C SER A 126 -24.77 -6.38 17.91
N VAL A 127 -25.76 -7.21 17.55
CA VAL A 127 -27.17 -6.76 17.46
C VAL A 127 -27.79 -6.85 18.87
N PRO A 128 -28.17 -5.72 19.50
CA PRO A 128 -28.92 -5.78 20.75
C PRO A 128 -30.24 -6.51 20.49
N ALA A 129 -30.56 -7.52 21.30
CA ALA A 129 -31.77 -8.34 21.17
C ALA A 129 -33.10 -7.60 21.45
N GLY A 130 -33.15 -6.27 21.28
CA GLY A 130 -34.20 -5.39 21.80
C GLY A 130 -35.09 -4.69 20.78
N GLN A 131 -34.97 -4.94 19.47
CA GLN A 131 -35.86 -4.34 18.48
C GLN A 131 -36.62 -5.42 17.70
N ALA A 132 -37.67 -5.94 18.33
CA ALA A 132 -38.75 -6.56 17.60
C ALA A 132 -39.49 -5.46 16.80
N PRO A 133 -39.86 -5.70 15.53
CA PRO A 133 -40.67 -4.76 14.78
C PRO A 133 -42.03 -4.62 15.47
N GLN A 134 -42.30 -3.47 16.07
CA GLN A 134 -43.65 -3.14 16.52
C GLN A 134 -44.52 -2.96 15.28
N GLN A 135 -45.26 -4.03 14.94
CA GLN A 135 -46.39 -3.93 14.04
C GLN A 135 -47.40 -2.98 14.67
N GLN A 136 -47.42 -1.76 14.15
CA GLN A 136 -48.38 -0.73 14.47
C GLN A 136 -49.76 -1.25 14.05
N GLN A 137 -50.47 -1.89 14.98
CA GLN A 137 -51.88 -2.23 14.87
C GLN A 137 -52.65 -0.91 14.76
N GLN A 138 -52.86 -0.47 13.51
CA GLN A 138 -53.83 0.54 13.16
C GLN A 138 -55.21 -0.04 13.48
N GLN A 139 -55.76 0.32 14.64
CA GLN A 139 -57.16 0.12 14.95
C GLN A 139 -58.01 1.03 14.03
N PRO A 140 -58.96 0.49 13.28
CA PRO A 140 -59.96 1.31 12.60
C PRO A 140 -60.93 1.85 13.66
N SER A 141 -61.12 3.16 13.67
CA SER A 141 -62.17 3.81 14.46
C SER A 141 -63.48 3.70 13.68
N GLU A 142 -64.52 3.16 14.31
CA GLU A 142 -65.92 3.24 13.86
C GLU A 142 -66.45 4.68 13.90
#